data_AF-A0A8B8A6E0-F1
#
_entry.id   AF-A0A8B8A6E0-F1
#
_cell.length_a   1.000
_cell.length_b   1.000
_cell.length_c   1.000
_cell.angle_alpha   90.00
_cell.angle_beta   90.00
_cell.angle_gamma   90.00
#
_symmetry.space_group_name_H-M   'P 1'
#
loop_
_entity.id
_entity.type
_entity.pdbx_description
1 polymer ?
#
loop_
_entity_poly.entity_id
_entity_poly.type
_entity_poly.pdbx_seq_one_letter_code
_entity_poly.pdbx_strand_id
1 'polypeptide(L)'
;MGGRKMQQTKEAMGTILSDLREKDAFAIVTFESSTQSWSPSLVPANQENVADARGYIRDLQDAGATNLHQGLVGAMDILEEAKDNAISTAGTFDLIITLTDGMPNTGQISDAEGIKTDIRRWLEGRFSLFCLGFGEGVRYPFLEQLALQNKGLATQDL
;
A
#
# COMPACT_ATOMS: atom_id res chain seq x y z
N MET A 1 5.50 6.37 12.58
CA MET A 1 5.23 7.43 11.59
C MET A 1 5.25 8.89 12.10
N GLY A 2 5.49 9.23 13.37
CA GLY A 2 5.25 10.58 13.89
C GLY A 2 6.02 11.75 13.24
N GLY A 3 5.42 12.94 13.25
CA GLY A 3 6.06 14.20 12.84
C GLY A 3 6.25 14.33 11.32
N ARG A 4 7.47 14.68 10.90
CA ARG A 4 7.82 14.95 9.48
C ARG A 4 7.54 13.76 8.57
N LYS A 5 7.73 12.53 9.05
CA LYS A 5 7.51 11.31 8.27
C LYS A 5 6.04 11.14 7.90
N MET A 6 5.12 11.35 8.85
CA MET A 6 3.67 11.38 8.58
C MET A 6 3.32 12.47 7.56
N GLN A 7 3.92 13.64 7.67
CA GLN A 7 3.70 14.71 6.70
C GLN A 7 4.14 14.31 5.29
N GLN A 8 5.35 13.76 5.13
CA GLN A 8 5.86 13.26 3.85
C GLN A 8 4.97 12.15 3.27
N THR A 9 4.49 11.22 4.09
CA THR A 9 3.55 10.18 3.65
C THR A 9 2.23 10.77 3.17
N LYS A 10 1.65 11.74 3.90
CA LYS A 10 0.42 12.42 3.47
C LYS A 10 0.60 13.21 2.17
N GLU A 11 1.75 13.87 2.00
CA GLU A 11 2.10 14.59 0.77
C GLU A 11 2.30 13.63 -0.42
N ALA A 12 3.00 12.50 -0.22
CA ALA A 12 3.18 11.47 -1.23
C ALA A 12 1.84 10.84 -1.64
N MET A 13 0.98 10.49 -0.68
CA MET A 13 -0.38 10.01 -0.96
C MET A 13 -1.21 11.07 -1.71
N GLY A 14 -1.11 12.34 -1.32
CA GLY A 14 -1.77 13.44 -2.01
C GLY A 14 -1.33 13.55 -3.48
N THR A 15 -0.05 13.33 -3.76
CA THR A 15 0.52 13.31 -5.12
C THR A 15 -0.02 12.11 -5.90
N ILE A 16 0.06 10.90 -5.34
CA ILE A 16 -0.47 9.66 -5.96
C ILE A 16 -1.94 9.82 -6.33
N LEU A 17 -2.77 10.33 -5.42
CA LEU A 17 -4.20 10.55 -5.66
C LEU A 17 -4.48 11.62 -6.72
N SER A 18 -3.56 12.57 -6.91
CA SER A 18 -3.69 13.62 -7.93
C SER A 18 -3.32 13.12 -9.33
N ASP A 19 -2.49 12.08 -9.42
CA ASP A 19 -2.05 11.48 -10.68
C ASP A 19 -3.00 10.39 -11.18
N LEU A 20 -3.96 9.95 -10.36
CA LEU A 20 -5.03 9.04 -10.78
C LEU A 20 -5.91 9.69 -11.86
N ARG A 21 -6.24 8.92 -12.90
CA ARG A 21 -7.15 9.33 -13.98
C ARG A 21 -8.54 8.79 -13.69
N GLU A 22 -9.58 9.41 -14.24
CA GLU A 22 -10.97 9.00 -14.01
C GLU A 22 -11.29 7.54 -14.37
N LYS A 23 -10.50 6.94 -15.27
CA LYS A 23 -10.63 5.52 -15.67
C LYS A 23 -9.94 4.54 -14.71
N ASP A 24 -9.13 5.04 -13.79
CA ASP A 24 -8.44 4.23 -12.79
C ASP A 24 -9.41 3.96 -11.62
N ALA A 25 -9.19 2.85 -10.91
CA ALA A 25 -9.93 2.50 -9.71
C ALA A 25 -8.94 2.25 -8.57
N PHE A 26 -9.32 2.61 -7.34
CA PHE A 26 -8.42 2.55 -6.20
C PHE A 26 -9.15 2.27 -4.90
N ALA A 27 -8.38 1.80 -3.92
CA ALA A 27 -8.74 1.74 -2.51
C ALA A 27 -7.48 2.08 -1.70
N ILE A 28 -7.65 2.39 -0.42
CA ILE A 28 -6.54 2.69 0.49
C ILE A 28 -6.65 1.73 1.66
N VAL A 29 -5.57 1.03 1.95
CA VAL A 29 -5.41 0.19 3.14
C VAL A 29 -4.37 0.83 4.04
N THR A 30 -4.75 1.05 5.29
CA THR A 30 -3.84 1.47 6.36
C THR A 30 -3.56 0.29 7.26
N PHE A 31 -2.34 0.26 7.81
CA PHE A 31 -1.90 -0.82 8.68
C PHE A 31 -1.10 -0.26 9.85
N GLU A 32 -1.46 -0.72 11.04
CA GLU A 32 -0.75 -0.41 12.28
C GLU A 32 -0.61 -1.69 13.11
N SER A 33 -1.41 -1.86 14.18
CA SER A 33 -1.60 -3.13 14.87
C SER A 33 -2.65 -4.00 14.17
N SER A 34 -3.68 -3.34 13.63
CA SER A 34 -4.69 -3.89 12.74
C SER A 34 -4.69 -3.18 11.39
N THR A 35 -5.42 -3.74 10.44
CA THR A 35 -5.67 -3.11 9.14
C THR A 35 -7.02 -2.42 9.11
N GLN A 36 -7.09 -1.32 8.39
CA GLN A 36 -8.34 -0.65 8.05
C GLN A 36 -8.30 -0.29 6.56
N SER A 37 -9.45 -0.25 5.92
CA SER A 37 -9.57 0.25 4.56
C SER A 37 -10.47 1.47 4.53
N TRP A 38 -10.09 2.46 3.72
CA TRP A 38 -10.95 3.60 3.43
C TRP A 38 -12.20 3.15 2.65
N SER A 39 -11.99 2.26 1.67
CA SER A 39 -13.06 1.60 0.93
C SER A 39 -12.85 0.09 0.98
N PRO A 40 -13.92 -0.72 1.18
CA PRO A 40 -13.81 -2.17 1.19
C PRO A 40 -13.54 -2.78 -0.19
N SER A 41 -13.71 -2.01 -1.27
CA SER A 41 -13.49 -2.44 -2.65
C SER A 41 -12.89 -1.32 -3.50
N LEU A 42 -12.41 -1.65 -4.71
CA LEU A 42 -11.95 -0.65 -5.66
C LEU A 42 -13.11 0.26 -6.09
N VAL A 43 -12.92 1.57 -5.96
CA VAL A 43 -13.87 2.58 -6.44
C VAL A 43 -13.25 3.44 -7.55
N PRO A 44 -14.05 3.99 -8.47
CA PRO A 44 -13.54 4.86 -9.53
C PRO A 44 -12.83 6.09 -8.96
N ALA A 45 -11.74 6.52 -9.59
CA ALA A 45 -11.02 7.74 -9.24
C ALA A 45 -11.71 9.02 -9.74
N ASN A 46 -13.01 9.15 -9.47
CA ASN A 46 -13.76 10.36 -9.73
C ASN A 46 -13.45 11.45 -8.68
N GLN A 47 -13.85 12.69 -8.96
CA GLN A 47 -13.54 13.83 -8.09
C GLN A 47 -14.04 13.68 -6.65
N GLU A 48 -15.21 13.06 -6.47
CA GLU A 48 -15.83 12.85 -5.16
C GLU A 48 -15.02 11.84 -4.33
N ASN A 49 -14.75 10.67 -4.89
CA ASN A 49 -13.97 9.60 -4.24
C ASN A 49 -12.54 10.05 -3.93
N VAL A 50 -11.89 10.78 -4.85
CA VAL A 50 -10.55 11.32 -4.62
C VAL A 50 -10.57 12.37 -3.50
N ALA A 51 -11.59 13.23 -3.44
CA ALA A 51 -11.73 14.21 -2.37
C ALA A 51 -11.97 13.56 -1.00
N ASP A 52 -12.81 12.53 -0.95
CA ASP A 52 -13.10 11.78 0.27
C ASP A 52 -11.85 11.02 0.77
N ALA A 53 -11.15 10.32 -0.13
CA ALA A 53 -9.88 9.67 0.16
C ALA A 53 -8.82 10.63 0.69
N ARG A 54 -8.72 11.85 0.14
CA ARG A 54 -7.81 12.89 0.68
C ARG A 54 -8.21 13.31 2.09
N GLY A 55 -9.50 13.37 2.39
CA GLY A 55 -10.02 13.59 3.74
C GLY A 55 -9.54 12.49 4.70
N TYR A 56 -9.73 11.22 4.31
CA TYR A 56 -9.26 10.07 5.06
C TYR A 56 -7.75 10.11 5.33
N ILE A 57 -6.93 10.39 4.30
CA ILE A 57 -5.46 10.51 4.44
C ILE A 57 -5.05 11.65 5.38
N ARG A 58 -5.71 12.81 5.29
CA ARG A 58 -5.42 13.97 6.15
C ARG A 58 -5.62 13.63 7.62
N ASP A 59 -6.60 12.79 7.93
CA ASP A 59 -7.01 12.50 9.30
C ASP A 59 -6.23 11.31 9.92
N LEU A 60 -5.34 10.67 9.16
CA LEU A 60 -4.45 9.62 9.67
C LEU A 60 -3.57 10.10 10.83
N GLN A 61 -3.41 9.25 11.82
CA GLN A 61 -2.56 9.46 12.99
C GLN A 61 -1.56 8.31 13.09
N ASP A 62 -0.48 8.52 13.85
CA ASP A 62 0.51 7.48 14.10
C ASP A 62 0.15 6.73 15.39
N ALA A 63 -0.06 5.41 15.31
CA ALA A 63 -0.25 4.56 16.49
C ALA A 63 0.95 3.65 16.80
N GLY A 64 2.08 3.78 16.09
CA GLY A 64 3.38 3.21 16.49
C GLY A 64 3.59 1.71 16.25
N ALA A 65 2.62 1.00 15.68
CA ALA A 65 2.76 -0.40 15.27
C ALA A 65 2.83 -0.53 13.74
N THR A 66 3.41 -1.62 13.24
CA THR A 66 3.63 -1.81 11.80
C THR A 66 3.35 -3.27 11.39
N ASN A 67 2.10 -3.56 11.05
CA ASN A 67 1.65 -4.85 10.52
C ASN A 67 1.65 -4.85 8.98
N LEU A 68 2.84 -4.72 8.40
CA LEU A 68 3.00 -4.64 6.94
C LEU A 68 2.40 -5.86 6.23
N HIS A 69 2.59 -7.05 6.79
CA HIS A 69 2.09 -8.30 6.21
C HIS A 69 0.57 -8.26 6.04
N GLN A 70 -0.17 -7.98 7.12
CA GLN A 70 -1.62 -7.91 7.06
C GLN A 70 -2.10 -6.78 6.13
N GLY A 71 -1.39 -5.64 6.10
CA GLY A 71 -1.71 -4.53 5.20
C GLY A 71 -1.63 -4.93 3.72
N LEU A 72 -0.56 -5.64 3.34
CA LEU A 72 -0.40 -6.17 1.99
C LEU A 72 -1.48 -7.21 1.68
N VAL A 73 -1.76 -8.14 2.60
CA VAL A 73 -2.83 -9.14 2.43
C VAL A 73 -4.19 -8.48 2.22
N GLY A 74 -4.54 -7.44 3.00
CA GLY A 74 -5.79 -6.72 2.81
C GLY A 74 -5.90 -6.01 1.46
N ALA A 75 -4.80 -5.40 0.97
CA ALA A 75 -4.78 -4.79 -0.36
C ALA A 75 -4.94 -5.82 -1.48
N MET A 76 -4.32 -6.97 -1.29
CA MET A 76 -4.36 -8.12 -2.17
C MET A 76 -5.78 -8.72 -2.26
N ASP A 77 -6.47 -8.90 -1.13
CA ASP A 77 -7.86 -9.39 -1.08
C ASP A 77 -8.81 -8.45 -1.86
N ILE A 78 -8.66 -7.14 -1.71
CA ILE A 78 -9.46 -6.14 -2.46
C ILE A 78 -9.26 -6.28 -3.98
N LEU A 79 -8.03 -6.51 -4.43
CA LEU A 79 -7.72 -6.68 -5.85
C LEU A 79 -8.28 -8.00 -6.41
N GLU A 80 -8.25 -9.08 -5.63
CA GLU A 80 -8.83 -10.37 -6.02
C GLU A 80 -10.36 -10.26 -6.15
N GLU A 81 -11.03 -9.64 -5.18
CA GLU A 81 -12.48 -9.43 -5.20
C GLU A 81 -12.91 -8.57 -6.41
N ALA A 82 -12.13 -7.56 -6.78
CA ALA A 82 -12.42 -6.75 -7.96
C ALA A 82 -12.37 -7.56 -9.27
N LYS A 83 -11.45 -8.54 -9.36
CA LYS A 83 -11.36 -9.45 -10.51
C LYS A 83 -12.53 -10.39 -10.59
N ASP A 84 -12.91 -11.00 -9.47
CA ASP A 84 -14.02 -11.95 -9.40
C ASP A 84 -15.37 -11.29 -9.75
N ASN A 85 -15.55 -10.01 -9.36
CA ASN A 85 -16.74 -9.23 -9.67
C ASN A 85 -16.78 -8.67 -11.10
N ALA A 86 -15.82 -9.05 -11.97
CA ALA A 86 -15.72 -8.63 -13.36
C ALA A 86 -15.80 -7.10 -13.55
N ILE A 87 -15.31 -6.32 -12.58
CA ILE A 87 -14.99 -4.92 -12.82
C ILE A 87 -13.99 -4.94 -13.98
N SER A 88 -14.43 -4.49 -15.16
CA SER A 88 -13.65 -4.62 -16.39
C SER A 88 -12.41 -3.75 -16.31
N THR A 89 -11.33 -4.34 -15.80
CA THR A 89 -9.95 -3.86 -15.80
C THR A 89 -9.27 -4.18 -17.12
N ALA A 90 -10.03 -4.45 -18.18
CA ALA A 90 -9.49 -4.77 -19.50
C ALA A 90 -8.62 -3.60 -20.01
N GLY A 91 -7.30 -3.82 -20.05
CA GLY A 91 -6.32 -2.80 -20.42
C GLY A 91 -5.80 -1.94 -19.25
N THR A 92 -6.09 -2.30 -18.00
CA THR A 92 -5.46 -1.69 -16.81
C THR A 92 -4.41 -2.63 -16.21
N PHE A 93 -3.51 -2.06 -15.42
CA PHE A 93 -2.47 -2.80 -14.69
C PHE A 93 -2.79 -2.74 -13.21
N ASP A 94 -2.85 -3.91 -12.57
CA ASP A 94 -3.09 -3.99 -11.15
C ASP A 94 -1.76 -3.85 -10.39
N LEU A 95 -1.72 -2.89 -9.47
CA LEU A 95 -0.52 -2.58 -8.70
C LEU A 95 -0.87 -2.26 -7.24
N ILE A 96 0.08 -2.53 -6.36
CA ILE A 96 0.05 -2.15 -4.95
C ILE A 96 1.21 -1.18 -4.72
N ILE A 97 0.92 -0.03 -4.10
CA ILE A 97 1.94 0.93 -3.65
C ILE A 97 1.92 0.95 -2.12
N THR A 98 3.03 0.57 -1.52
CA THR A 98 3.17 0.53 -0.05
C THR A 98 4.04 1.66 0.42
N LEU A 99 3.57 2.43 1.40
CA LEU A 99 4.31 3.50 2.06
C LEU A 99 4.60 3.08 3.51
N THR A 100 5.86 3.16 3.96
CA THR A 100 6.23 2.81 5.35
C THR A 100 7.45 3.59 5.84
N ASP A 101 7.50 3.94 7.12
CA ASP A 101 8.70 4.51 7.77
C ASP A 101 9.46 3.54 8.67
N GLY A 102 9.02 2.29 8.73
CA GLY A 102 9.45 1.34 9.73
C GLY A 102 9.52 -0.09 9.23
N MET A 103 10.34 -0.88 9.91
CA MET A 103 10.32 -2.33 9.78
C MET A 103 9.03 -2.92 10.39
N PRO A 104 8.49 -4.01 9.81
CA PRO A 104 7.38 -4.74 10.40
C PRO A 104 7.73 -5.21 11.82
N ASN A 105 6.78 -5.08 12.76
CA ASN A 105 7.04 -5.34 14.19
C ASN A 105 5.89 -6.02 14.93
N THR A 106 4.77 -6.27 14.27
CA THR A 106 3.60 -6.94 14.84
C THR A 106 2.91 -7.79 13.77
N GLY A 107 1.95 -8.61 14.19
CA GLY A 107 1.29 -9.60 13.34
C GLY A 107 1.92 -10.99 13.42
N GLN A 108 1.22 -11.98 12.84
CA GLN A 108 1.65 -13.38 12.87
C GLN A 108 2.97 -13.60 12.10
N ILE A 109 3.12 -12.91 10.97
CA ILE A 109 4.35 -12.88 10.17
C ILE A 109 4.92 -11.47 10.22
N SER A 110 5.96 -11.28 11.02
CA SER A 110 6.61 -9.97 11.24
C SER A 110 8.08 -9.95 10.87
N ASP A 111 8.69 -11.10 10.58
CA ASP A 111 10.08 -11.16 10.12
C ASP A 111 10.19 -10.95 8.60
N ALA A 112 11.32 -10.38 8.18
CA ALA A 112 11.53 -9.99 6.78
C ALA A 112 11.49 -11.17 5.78
N GLU A 113 12.00 -12.35 6.16
CA GLU A 113 12.04 -13.50 5.26
C GLU A 113 10.66 -14.15 5.12
N GLY A 114 9.93 -14.27 6.23
CA GLY A 114 8.54 -14.74 6.25
C GLY A 114 7.65 -13.85 5.38
N ILE A 115 7.74 -12.53 5.53
CA ILE A 115 6.95 -11.59 4.73
C ILE A 115 7.29 -11.72 3.24
N LYS A 116 8.56 -11.70 2.85
CA LYS A 116 8.93 -11.85 1.43
C LYS A 116 8.43 -13.17 0.85
N THR A 117 8.57 -14.26 1.60
CA THR A 117 8.16 -15.59 1.16
C THR A 117 6.65 -15.67 0.93
N ASP A 118 5.87 -15.19 1.90
CA ASP A 118 4.41 -15.27 1.84
C ASP A 118 3.83 -14.32 0.78
N ILE A 119 4.29 -13.07 0.75
CA ILE A 119 3.82 -12.07 -0.24
C ILE A 119 4.17 -12.49 -1.66
N ARG A 120 5.38 -13.02 -1.90
CA ARG A 120 5.76 -13.57 -3.22
C ARG A 120 4.82 -14.71 -3.64
N ARG A 121 4.52 -15.62 -2.70
CA ARG A 121 3.61 -16.74 -2.94
C ARG A 121 2.18 -16.25 -3.21
N TRP A 122 1.72 -15.21 -2.54
CA TRP A 122 0.37 -14.70 -2.74
C TRP A 122 0.22 -14.00 -4.09
N LEU A 123 1.17 -13.12 -4.40
CA LEU A 123 1.13 -12.31 -5.62
C LEU A 123 1.26 -13.17 -6.87
N GLU A 124 2.07 -14.23 -6.85
CA GLU A 124 2.33 -15.13 -8.00
C GLU A 124 2.64 -14.39 -9.31
N GLY A 125 3.19 -13.17 -9.22
CA GLY A 125 3.44 -12.30 -10.36
C GLY A 125 2.19 -11.72 -11.04
N ARG A 126 1.02 -11.82 -10.41
CA ARG A 126 -0.27 -11.28 -10.89
C ARG A 126 -0.40 -9.77 -10.71
N PHE A 127 0.28 -9.21 -9.70
CA PHE A 127 0.28 -7.78 -9.39
C PHE A 127 1.70 -7.25 -9.24
N SER A 128 1.90 -5.96 -9.50
CA SER A 128 3.19 -5.30 -9.26
C SER A 128 3.19 -4.63 -7.89
N LEU A 129 4.24 -4.85 -7.09
CA LEU A 129 4.38 -4.25 -5.76
C LEU A 129 5.48 -3.20 -5.74
N PHE A 130 5.09 -1.94 -5.54
CA PHE A 130 6.01 -0.81 -5.35
C PHE A 130 6.11 -0.47 -3.86
N CYS A 131 7.30 -0.09 -3.40
CA CYS A 131 7.55 0.25 -2.00
C CYS A 131 8.21 1.63 -1.88
N LEU A 132 7.65 2.50 -1.06
CA LEU A 132 8.21 3.81 -0.72
C LEU A 132 8.54 3.82 0.77
N GLY A 133 9.83 3.88 1.08
CA GLY A 133 10.36 4.03 2.42
C GLY A 133 10.51 5.49 2.82
N PHE A 134 10.19 5.85 4.07
CA PHE A 134 10.41 7.19 4.61
C PHE A 134 11.34 7.20 5.83
N GLY A 135 12.37 8.02 5.77
CA GLY A 135 13.40 8.15 6.80
C GLY A 135 14.25 6.89 6.97
N GLU A 136 14.99 6.83 8.08
CA GLU A 136 15.99 5.78 8.34
C GLU A 136 15.44 4.54 9.08
N GLY A 137 14.14 4.54 9.42
CA GLY A 137 13.52 3.48 10.22
C GLY A 137 13.23 2.18 9.45
N VAL A 138 13.36 2.21 8.13
CA VAL A 138 13.17 1.06 7.25
C VAL A 138 14.49 0.61 6.64
N ARG A 139 14.69 -0.71 6.54
CA ARG A 139 15.86 -1.28 5.86
C ARG A 139 15.59 -1.31 4.36
N TYR A 140 16.21 -0.41 3.61
CA TYR A 140 16.08 -0.37 2.14
C TYR A 140 16.23 -1.73 1.45
N PRO A 141 17.24 -2.57 1.79
CA PRO A 141 17.43 -3.84 1.11
C PRO A 141 16.25 -4.81 1.27
N PHE A 142 15.50 -4.68 2.38
CA PHE A 142 14.27 -5.46 2.57
C PHE A 142 13.17 -5.00 1.61
N LEU A 143 12.89 -3.68 1.53
CA LEU A 143 11.89 -3.13 0.61
C LEU A 143 12.26 -3.40 -0.86
N GLU A 144 13.53 -3.20 -1.21
CA GLU A 144 14.04 -3.44 -2.56
C GLU A 144 13.84 -4.90 -2.98
N GLN A 145 14.23 -5.85 -2.13
CA GLN A 145 14.00 -7.26 -2.43
C GLN A 145 12.50 -7.60 -2.51
N LEU A 146 11.69 -7.06 -1.60
CA LEU A 146 10.25 -7.29 -1.60
C LEU A 146 9.60 -6.79 -2.90
N ALA A 147 9.96 -5.60 -3.37
CA ALA A 147 9.45 -5.03 -4.61
C ALA A 147 9.97 -5.78 -5.86
N LEU A 148 11.28 -6.04 -5.94
CA LEU A 148 11.91 -6.71 -7.09
C LEU A 148 11.38 -8.13 -7.30
N GLN A 149 11.10 -8.86 -6.22
CA GLN A 149 10.50 -10.20 -6.30
C GLN A 149 9.07 -10.18 -6.85
N ASN A 150 8.44 -9.00 -6.89
CA ASN A 150 7.04 -8.79 -7.22
C ASN A 150 6.86 -7.72 -8.32
N LYS A 151 7.78 -7.71 -9.30
CA LYS A 151 7.71 -6.88 -10.53
C LYS A 151 7.61 -5.36 -10.31
N GLY A 152 7.97 -4.87 -9.14
CA GLY A 152 8.00 -3.44 -8.86
C GLY A 152 9.38 -2.95 -8.46
N LEU A 153 9.40 -1.71 -7.98
CA LEU A 153 10.59 -1.00 -7.53
C LEU A 153 10.38 -0.44 -6.12
N ALA A 154 11.49 -0.31 -5.40
CA ALA A 154 11.50 0.42 -4.14
C ALA A 154 12.19 1.78 -4.31
N THR A 155 11.74 2.76 -3.55
CA THR A 155 12.44 4.04 -3.35
C THR A 155 12.48 4.35 -1.86
N GLN A 156 13.40 5.20 -1.44
CA GLN A 156 13.47 5.69 -0.07
C GLN A 156 13.78 7.18 -0.07
N ASP A 157 12.97 7.94 0.66
CA ASP A 157 13.19 9.34 0.96
C ASP A 157 13.77 9.44 2.39
N LEU A 158 14.85 10.21 2.57
CA LEU A 158 15.63 10.29 3.82
C LEU A 158 15.28 11.53 4.65
#